data_AF-A0A2N3CH36-F1
#
_entry.id   AF-A0A2N3CH36-F1
#
_cell.length_a   1.000
_cell.length_b   1.000
_cell.length_c   1.000
_cell.angle_alpha   90.00
_cell.angle_beta   90.00
_cell.angle_gamma   90.00
#
_symmetry.space_group_name_H-M   'P 1'
#
loop_
_entity.id
_entity.type
_entity.pdbx_description
1 polymer ?
#
loop_
_entity_poly.entity_id
_entity_poly.type
_entity_poly.pdbx_seq_one_letter_code
_entity_poly.pdbx_strand_id
1 'polypeptide(L)'
;MVQTRAPSDPIASLLSALRMGVALAVQVLAGLMLVLVAGLVALVTAIAGITLAAAAIAMRFTASRQASAARRPAAPEGTITLEARPTPRGWTVE
;
A
#
# COMPACT_ATOMS: atom_id res chain seq x y z
N MET A 1 21.66 -20.58 60.68
CA MET A 1 21.15 -19.19 60.67
C MET A 1 19.68 -19.25 60.31
N VAL A 2 18.79 -19.23 61.32
CA VAL A 2 17.34 -19.30 61.12
C VAL A 2 16.86 -17.88 60.83
N GLN A 3 16.47 -17.65 59.59
CA GLN A 3 15.97 -16.35 59.13
C GLN A 3 14.51 -16.22 59.58
N THR A 4 14.30 -15.65 60.77
CA THR A 4 12.97 -15.30 61.29
C THR A 4 12.36 -14.24 60.37
N ARG A 5 11.38 -14.62 59.54
CA ARG A 5 10.57 -13.67 58.76
C ARG A 5 9.86 -12.73 59.75
N ALA A 6 10.13 -11.44 59.64
CA ALA A 6 9.34 -10.42 60.32
C ALA A 6 7.86 -10.55 59.93
N PRO A 7 6.90 -10.23 60.81
CA PRO A 7 5.50 -10.14 60.44
C PRO A 7 5.37 -9.07 59.34
N SER A 8 5.07 -9.49 58.11
CA SER A 8 4.78 -8.57 57.02
C SER A 8 3.42 -7.96 57.27
N ASP A 9 3.35 -6.64 57.40
CA ASP A 9 2.07 -5.93 57.55
C ASP A 9 1.14 -6.29 56.37
N PRO A 10 0.01 -6.96 56.62
CA PRO A 10 -0.84 -7.50 55.55
C PRO A 10 -1.37 -6.38 54.63
N ILE A 11 -1.56 -5.19 55.18
CA ILE A 11 -1.99 -3.99 54.45
C ILE A 11 -0.90 -3.52 53.47
N ALA A 12 0.38 -3.52 53.87
CA ALA A 12 1.49 -3.13 53.02
C ALA A 12 1.67 -4.11 51.85
N SER A 13 1.56 -5.41 52.13
CA SER A 13 1.59 -6.46 51.10
C SER A 13 0.44 -6.30 50.10
N LEU A 14 -0.79 -6.03 50.58
CA LEU A 14 -1.94 -5.79 49.71
C LEU A 14 -1.78 -4.54 48.82
N LEU A 15 -1.31 -3.44 49.40
CA LEU A 15 -1.02 -2.20 48.67
C LEU A 15 0.05 -2.42 47.59
N SER A 16 1.08 -3.21 47.89
CA SER A 16 2.14 -3.53 46.93
C SER A 16 1.61 -4.37 45.76
N ALA A 17 0.78 -5.38 46.04
CA ALA A 17 0.14 -6.21 45.03
C ALA A 17 -0.81 -5.39 44.14
N LEU A 18 -1.58 -4.48 44.75
CA LEU A 18 -2.46 -3.57 44.01
C LEU A 18 -1.67 -2.66 43.07
N ARG A 19 -0.59 -2.05 43.55
CA ARG A 19 0.29 -1.20 42.72
C ARG A 19 0.87 -1.97 41.54
N MET A 20 1.30 -3.21 41.76
CA MET A 20 1.80 -4.06 40.70
C MET A 20 0.72 -4.41 39.68
N GLY A 21 -0.51 -4.68 40.13
CA GLY A 21 -1.67 -4.87 39.26
C GLY A 21 -2.00 -3.64 38.42
N VAL A 22 -1.98 -2.45 39.02
CA VAL A 22 -2.19 -1.18 38.30
C VAL A 22 -1.09 -0.93 37.27
N ALA A 23 0.17 -1.17 37.62
CA ALA A 23 1.28 -1.01 36.68
C ALA A 23 1.13 -1.92 35.45
N LEU A 24 0.75 -3.18 35.65
CA LEU A 24 0.47 -4.11 34.56
C LEU A 24 -0.73 -3.66 33.71
N ALA A 25 -1.81 -3.20 34.35
CA ALA A 25 -2.98 -2.70 33.63
C ALA A 25 -2.63 -1.49 32.74
N VAL A 26 -1.83 -0.55 33.25
CA VAL A 26 -1.36 0.60 32.48
C VAL A 26 -0.47 0.15 31.31
N GLN A 27 0.41 -0.82 31.52
CA GLN A 27 1.27 -1.33 30.45
C GLN A 27 0.47 -2.01 29.34
N VAL A 28 -0.53 -2.82 29.69
CA VAL A 28 -1.46 -3.44 28.72
C VAL A 28 -2.26 -2.39 27.97
N LEU A 29 -2.77 -1.38 28.67
CA LEU A 29 -3.53 -0.29 28.06
C LEU A 29 -2.67 0.52 27.08
N ALA A 30 -1.41 0.81 27.44
CA ALA A 30 -0.45 1.46 26.55
C ALA A 30 -0.20 0.62 25.29
N GLY A 31 -0.02 -0.70 25.44
CA GLY A 31 0.10 -1.62 24.31
C GLY A 31 -1.11 -1.60 23.40
N LEU A 32 -2.32 -1.66 23.97
CA LEU A 32 -3.59 -1.56 23.22
C LEU A 32 -3.71 -0.25 22.44
N MET A 33 -3.31 0.88 23.04
CA MET A 33 -3.30 2.17 22.36
C MET A 33 -2.33 2.19 21.17
N LEU A 34 -1.15 1.59 21.32
CA LEU A 34 -0.20 1.46 20.21
C LEU A 34 -0.76 0.61 19.07
N VAL A 35 -1.43 -0.50 19.38
CA VAL A 35 -2.08 -1.36 18.37
C VAL A 35 -3.19 -0.60 17.65
N LEU A 36 -3.99 0.20 18.36
CA LEU A 36 -5.03 1.04 17.76
C LEU A 36 -4.44 2.06 16.78
N VAL A 37 -3.39 2.77 17.18
CA VAL A 37 -2.70 3.73 16.32
C VAL A 37 -2.09 3.04 15.11
N ALA A 38 -1.41 1.91 15.31
CA ALA A 38 -0.84 1.12 14.23
C ALA A 38 -1.92 0.67 13.23
N GLY A 39 -3.07 0.22 13.73
CA GLY A 39 -4.22 -0.15 12.91
C GLY A 39 -4.77 1.02 12.10
N LEU A 40 -4.88 2.22 12.70
CA LEU A 40 -5.33 3.42 12.00
C LEU A 40 -4.35 3.82 10.89
N VAL A 41 -3.05 3.81 11.18
CA VAL A 41 -2.01 4.10 10.18
C VAL A 41 -2.04 3.08 9.04
N ALA A 42 -2.19 1.80 9.36
CA ALA A 42 -2.32 0.74 8.38
C ALA A 42 -3.56 0.94 7.49
N LEU A 43 -4.69 1.30 8.09
CA LEU A 43 -5.93 1.58 7.36
C LEU A 43 -5.77 2.76 6.39
N VAL A 44 -5.21 3.89 6.85
CA VAL A 44 -4.96 5.06 5.99
C VAL A 44 -4.01 4.70 4.85
N THR A 45 -2.98 3.93 5.14
CA THR A 45 -1.99 3.48 4.15
C THR A 45 -2.62 2.53 3.13
N ALA A 46 -3.50 1.63 3.55
CA ALA A 46 -4.25 0.75 2.66
C ALA A 46 -5.15 1.56 1.72
N ILE A 47 -5.89 2.53 2.25
CA ILE A 47 -6.73 3.42 1.44
C ILE A 47 -5.88 4.18 0.42
N ALA A 48 -4.77 4.78 0.85
CA ALA A 48 -3.85 5.50 -0.05
C ALA A 48 -3.25 4.58 -1.13
N GLY A 49 -2.90 3.34 -0.78
CA GLY A 49 -2.40 2.35 -1.74
C GLY A 49 -3.47 1.96 -2.77
N ILE A 50 -4.71 1.76 -2.33
CA ILE A 50 -5.84 1.44 -3.21
C ILE A 50 -6.15 2.61 -4.15
N THR A 51 -6.16 3.85 -3.66
CA THR A 51 -6.40 5.02 -4.52
C THR A 51 -5.28 5.20 -5.55
N LEU A 52 -4.03 5.01 -5.14
CA LEU A 52 -2.88 5.07 -6.05
C LEU A 52 -2.95 3.98 -7.12
N ALA A 53 -3.31 2.74 -6.74
CA ALA A 53 -3.49 1.64 -7.67
C ALA A 53 -4.63 1.91 -8.66
N ALA A 54 -5.77 2.43 -8.19
CA ALA A 54 -6.88 2.82 -9.04
C ALA A 54 -6.47 3.92 -10.04
N ALA A 55 -5.73 4.94 -9.58
CA ALA A 55 -5.19 5.99 -10.44
C ALA A 55 -4.23 5.42 -11.50
N ALA A 56 -3.33 4.51 -11.12
CA ALA A 56 -2.41 3.85 -12.04
C ALA A 56 -3.16 3.03 -13.11
N ILE A 57 -4.21 2.32 -12.72
CA ILE A 57 -5.08 1.58 -13.64
C ILE A 57 -5.80 2.55 -14.60
N ALA A 58 -6.37 3.64 -14.08
CA ALA A 58 -7.02 4.66 -14.90
C ALA A 58 -6.03 5.28 -15.90
N MET A 59 -4.83 5.65 -15.45
CA MET A 59 -3.75 6.15 -16.31
C MET A 59 -3.34 5.13 -17.36
N ARG A 60 -3.30 3.83 -17.04
CA ARG A 60 -3.00 2.77 -18.02
C ARG A 60 -4.06 2.70 -19.12
N PHE A 61 -5.33 2.85 -18.76
CA PHE A 61 -6.43 2.86 -19.73
C PHE A 61 -6.47 4.14 -20.59
N THR A 62 -6.12 5.30 -20.02
CA THR A 62 -6.02 6.55 -20.81
C THR A 62 -4.75 6.60 -21.65
N ALA A 63 -3.61 6.17 -21.12
CA ALA A 63 -2.34 6.11 -21.84
C ALA A 63 -2.38 5.09 -22.97
N SER A 64 -3.10 3.97 -22.84
CA SER A 64 -3.31 3.05 -23.96
C SER A 64 -4.19 3.65 -25.07
N ARG A 65 -5.20 4.46 -24.73
CA ARG A 65 -5.95 5.27 -25.72
C ARG A 65 -5.07 6.35 -26.36
N GLN A 66 -4.27 7.05 -25.57
CA GLN A 66 -3.38 8.11 -26.04
C GLN A 66 -2.23 7.56 -26.88
N ALA A 67 -1.70 6.38 -26.56
CA ALA A 67 -0.71 5.68 -27.37
C ALA A 67 -1.30 5.20 -28.70
N SER A 68 -2.58 4.81 -28.74
CA SER A 68 -3.29 4.52 -29.99
C SER A 68 -3.49 5.79 -30.84
N ALA A 69 -3.78 6.93 -30.21
CA ALA A 69 -3.88 8.23 -30.89
C ALA A 69 -2.52 8.78 -31.35
N ALA A 70 -1.47 8.64 -30.54
CA ALA A 70 -0.10 9.07 -30.84
C ALA A 70 0.61 8.15 -31.84
N ARG A 71 0.18 6.89 -31.96
CA ARG A 71 0.62 5.96 -33.01
C ARG A 71 -0.19 6.08 -34.29
N ARG A 72 -1.18 6.97 -34.38
CA ARG A 72 -1.70 7.36 -35.68
C ARG A 72 -0.64 8.25 -36.32
N PRO A 73 0.09 7.79 -37.36
CA PRO A 73 0.80 8.76 -38.18
C PRO A 73 -0.28 9.72 -38.66
N ALA A 74 -0.01 11.03 -38.68
CA ALA A 74 -0.85 11.94 -39.42
C ALA A 74 -0.91 11.39 -40.85
N ALA A 75 -1.98 10.67 -41.17
CA ALA A 75 -2.21 10.16 -42.50
C ALA A 75 -2.35 11.43 -43.35
N PRO A 76 -1.50 11.63 -44.37
CA PRO A 76 -1.80 12.66 -45.35
C PRO A 76 -3.20 12.34 -45.87
N GLU A 77 -4.05 13.35 -46.01
CA GLU A 77 -5.42 13.24 -46.55
C GLU A 77 -5.40 12.82 -48.03
N GLY A 78 -4.92 11.63 -48.32
CA GLY A 78 -4.83 11.08 -49.65
C GLY A 78 -4.66 9.57 -49.53
N THR A 79 -5.60 8.83 -50.09
CA THR A 79 -5.42 7.41 -50.38
C THR A 79 -4.14 7.26 -51.19
N ILE A 80 -3.04 6.84 -50.56
CA ILE A 80 -1.80 6.52 -51.26
C ILE A 80 -2.02 5.17 -51.94
N THR A 81 -2.48 5.20 -53.18
CA THR A 81 -2.42 4.07 -54.11
C THR A 81 -0.97 3.88 -54.51
N LEU A 82 -0.30 2.92 -53.87
CA LEU A 82 1.03 2.47 -54.27
C LEU A 82 0.89 1.67 -55.57
N GLU A 83 1.43 2.19 -56.66
CA GLU A 83 1.42 1.55 -57.98
C GLU A 83 2.43 0.40 -57.96
N ALA A 84 1.94 -0.82 -57.69
CA ALA A 84 2.78 -2.01 -57.71
C ALA A 84 3.07 -2.39 -59.17
N ARG A 85 4.28 -2.08 -59.67
CA ARG A 85 4.73 -2.53 -60.98
C ARG A 85 5.31 -3.95 -60.87
N PRO A 86 4.85 -4.93 -61.67
CA PRO A 86 5.47 -6.24 -61.71
C PRO A 86 6.85 -6.16 -62.35
N THR A 87 7.88 -6.62 -61.64
CA THR A 87 9.24 -6.78 -62.17
C THR A 87 9.59 -8.27 -62.23
N PRO A 88 10.53 -8.71 -63.09
CA PRO A 88 10.94 -10.11 -63.19
C PRO A 88 11.51 -10.72 -61.88
N ARG A 89 11.83 -9.87 -60.89
CA ARG A 89 12.33 -10.29 -59.56
C ARG A 89 11.27 -10.23 -58.46
N GLY A 90 10.02 -9.89 -58.80
CA GLY A 90 8.91 -9.75 -57.86
C GLY A 90 8.20 -8.40 -57.98
N TRP A 91 7.45 -8.04 -56.94
CA TRP A 91 6.74 -6.76 -56.86
C TRP A 91 7.64 -5.71 -56.20
N THR A 92 7.81 -4.56 -56.85
CA THR A 92 8.43 -3.37 -56.23
C THR A 92 7.36 -2.33 -55.97
N VAL A 93 7.45 -1.66 -54.83
CA VAL A 93 6.47 -0.68 -54.35
C VAL A 93 7.19 0.66 -54.23
N GLU A 94 6.77 1.66 -55.02
CA GLU A 94 7.22 3.06 -54.95
C GLU A 94 6.07 3.97 -54.52
#